data_AF-A0A9P1BMG6-F1
#
_entry.id   AF-A0A9P1BMG6-F1
#
_cell.length_a   1.000
_cell.length_b   1.000
_cell.length_c   1.000
_cell.angle_alpha   90.00
_cell.angle_beta   90.00
_cell.angle_gamma   90.00
#
_symmetry.space_group_name_H-M   'P 1'
#
loop_
_entity.id
_entity.type
_entity.pdbx_description
1 polymer ?
#
loop_
_entity_poly.entity_id
_entity_poly.type
_entity_poly.pdbx_seq_one_letter_code
_entity_poly.pdbx_strand_id
1 'polypeptide(L)'
;MSVELSEMCKGVQPCVVEPCSYLVAFSGVLTLRFRGFPPQLVGLKERMLVDYQGLVKEGPGSLWPKSTLGALVDGKRLDREALKVLQELCAKGEERLKSMALQLPVDVLSLVFYENRALERRFQTTSLPLVPQGAGARDVSAPAEEQLKRSDDTQLETLEESYWEKASKDGNREPHYRSPHPGTTLVWDYGKLEIDAVQKLLKELQVFRQEVMKALPGYYVFFDEGALHVTIRGMQ
;
A
#
# COMPACT_ATOMS: atom_id res chain seq x y z
N MET A 1 -22.27 10.49 -5.46
CA MET A 1 -20.97 9.82 -5.21
C MET A 1 -20.84 9.25 -3.80
N SER A 2 -20.75 10.02 -2.71
CA SER A 2 -20.46 9.44 -1.38
C SER A 2 -21.55 8.47 -0.86
N VAL A 3 -22.83 8.79 -1.09
CA VAL A 3 -23.96 7.92 -0.70
C VAL A 3 -23.97 6.63 -1.51
N GLU A 4 -23.84 6.71 -2.84
CA GLU A 4 -23.78 5.54 -3.72
C GLU A 4 -22.58 4.64 -3.40
N LEU A 5 -21.40 5.25 -3.15
CA LEU A 5 -20.20 4.50 -2.79
C LEU A 5 -20.34 3.82 -1.43
N SER A 6 -21.00 4.48 -0.48
CA SER A 6 -21.35 3.88 0.82
C SER A 6 -22.25 2.66 0.64
N GLU A 7 -23.31 2.75 -0.16
CA GLU A 7 -24.17 1.58 -0.44
C GLU A 7 -23.41 0.46 -1.16
N MET A 8 -22.53 0.80 -2.10
CA MET A 8 -21.67 -0.19 -2.77
C MET A 8 -20.73 -0.90 -1.77
N CYS A 9 -20.12 -0.16 -0.84
CA CYS A 9 -19.25 -0.74 0.20
C CYS A 9 -20.02 -1.61 1.19
N LYS A 10 -21.25 -1.24 1.56
CA LYS A 10 -22.14 -2.10 2.36
C LYS A 10 -22.47 -3.41 1.64
N GLY A 11 -22.48 -3.41 0.31
CA GLY A 11 -22.63 -4.60 -0.52
C GLY A 11 -21.35 -5.45 -0.67
N VAL A 12 -20.28 -5.16 0.08
CA VAL A 12 -19.02 -5.93 0.08
C VAL A 12 -18.86 -6.62 1.44
N GLN A 13 -18.50 -7.90 1.42
CA GLN A 13 -18.20 -8.63 2.64
C GLN A 13 -16.82 -8.20 3.19
N PRO A 14 -16.68 -8.00 4.51
CA PRO A 14 -15.37 -7.82 5.13
C PRO A 14 -14.42 -8.94 4.76
N CYS A 15 -13.16 -8.63 4.54
CA CYS A 15 -12.16 -9.59 4.05
C CYS A 15 -10.83 -9.42 4.79
N VAL A 16 -9.81 -10.17 4.37
CA VAL A 16 -8.45 -10.05 4.90
C VAL A 16 -7.43 -9.77 3.79
N VAL A 17 -6.35 -9.11 4.17
CA VAL A 17 -5.15 -8.94 3.33
C VAL A 17 -3.91 -9.40 4.09
N GLU A 18 -2.93 -9.92 3.36
CA GLU A 18 -1.71 -10.51 3.92
C GLU A 18 -0.50 -9.68 3.49
N PRO A 19 0.22 -9.01 4.42
CA PRO A 19 1.52 -8.41 4.11
C PRO A 19 2.52 -9.53 3.82
N CYS A 20 3.29 -9.42 2.75
CA CYS A 20 4.16 -10.51 2.31
C CYS A 20 5.64 -10.15 2.20
N SER A 21 6.00 -8.95 1.72
CA SER A 21 7.40 -8.55 1.63
C SER A 21 7.57 -7.04 1.56
N TYR A 22 8.83 -6.60 1.65
CA TYR A 22 9.24 -5.24 1.33
C TYR A 22 9.89 -5.22 -0.05
N LEU A 23 9.83 -4.07 -0.72
CA LEU A 23 10.56 -3.84 -1.95
C LEU A 23 11.00 -2.38 -2.11
N VAL A 24 12.02 -2.19 -2.94
CA VAL A 24 12.44 -0.89 -3.44
C VAL A 24 11.77 -0.68 -4.80
N ALA A 25 10.74 0.15 -4.83
CA ALA A 25 10.04 0.48 -6.06
C ALA A 25 10.82 1.52 -6.90
N PHE A 26 10.27 1.86 -8.06
CA PHE A 26 10.80 2.88 -8.96
C PHE A 26 11.19 4.16 -8.22
N SER A 27 12.30 4.77 -8.62
CA SER A 27 12.87 5.95 -7.95
C SER A 27 13.23 5.75 -6.47
N GLY A 28 13.47 4.51 -6.06
CA GLY A 28 14.02 4.18 -4.75
C GLY A 28 12.99 4.21 -3.61
N VAL A 29 11.70 4.19 -3.93
CA VAL A 29 10.61 4.30 -2.95
C VAL A 29 10.47 3.00 -2.15
N LEU A 30 10.46 3.07 -0.82
CA LEU A 30 10.27 1.90 0.04
C LEU A 30 8.79 1.58 0.17
N THR A 31 8.45 0.31 -0.07
CA THR A 31 7.06 -0.15 -0.18
C THR A 31 6.86 -1.46 0.58
N LEU A 32 5.77 -1.54 1.35
CA LEU A 32 5.22 -2.80 1.85
C LEU A 32 4.30 -3.38 0.78
N ARG A 33 4.58 -4.63 0.38
CA ARG A 33 3.78 -5.40 -0.56
C ARG A 33 2.82 -6.32 0.21
N PHE A 34 1.62 -6.44 -0.34
CA PHE A 34 0.63 -7.43 0.09
C PHE A 34 0.45 -8.49 -1.00
N ARG A 35 0.03 -9.68 -0.59
CA ARG A 35 -0.03 -10.86 -1.46
C ARG A 35 -0.87 -10.68 -2.72
N GLY A 36 -1.94 -9.87 -2.65
CA GLY A 36 -2.86 -9.61 -3.75
C GLY A 36 -4.18 -9.06 -3.22
N PHE A 37 -5.00 -8.43 -4.06
CA PHE A 37 -6.32 -8.00 -3.60
C PHE A 37 -7.23 -9.22 -3.41
N PRO A 38 -7.93 -9.36 -2.27
CA PRO A 38 -8.92 -10.40 -2.06
C PRO A 38 -10.10 -10.21 -3.02
N PRO A 39 -10.85 -11.28 -3.34
CA PRO A 39 -11.96 -11.24 -4.31
C PRO A 39 -12.97 -10.12 -4.05
N GLN A 40 -13.29 -9.85 -2.78
CA GLN A 40 -14.19 -8.78 -2.36
C GLN A 40 -13.74 -7.39 -2.83
N LEU A 41 -12.44 -7.09 -2.72
CA LEU A 41 -11.88 -5.79 -3.14
C LEU A 41 -11.70 -5.71 -4.66
N VAL A 42 -11.41 -6.83 -5.33
CA VAL A 42 -11.39 -6.89 -6.80
C VAL A 42 -12.79 -6.61 -7.36
N GLY A 43 -13.81 -7.32 -6.86
CA GLY A 43 -15.19 -7.12 -7.28
C GLY A 43 -15.69 -5.70 -7.00
N LEU A 44 -15.29 -5.09 -5.87
CA LEU A 44 -15.56 -3.68 -5.62
C LEU A 44 -14.94 -2.77 -6.69
N LYS A 45 -13.65 -2.95 -7.01
CA LYS A 45 -12.95 -2.16 -8.05
C LYS A 45 -13.61 -2.30 -9.42
N GLU A 46 -14.04 -3.50 -9.77
CA GLU A 46 -14.73 -3.79 -11.04
C GLU A 46 -16.11 -3.12 -11.10
N ARG A 47 -16.92 -3.21 -10.03
CA ARG A 47 -18.20 -2.51 -9.96
C ARG A 47 -18.04 -0.99 -10.06
N MET A 48 -17.04 -0.43 -9.39
CA MET A 48 -16.74 1.00 -9.48
C MET A 48 -16.40 1.43 -10.92
N LEU A 49 -15.70 0.60 -11.69
CA LEU A 49 -15.40 0.90 -13.10
C LEU A 49 -16.65 0.92 -13.99
N VAL A 50 -17.65 0.09 -13.69
CA VAL A 50 -18.91 0.03 -14.44
C VAL A 50 -19.82 1.20 -14.05
N ASP A 51 -19.95 1.47 -12.76
CA ASP A 51 -20.94 2.41 -12.22
C ASP A 51 -20.46 3.87 -12.30
N TYR A 52 -19.15 4.13 -12.29
CA TYR A 52 -18.58 5.47 -12.37
C TYR A 52 -17.85 5.72 -13.70
N GLN A 53 -18.60 6.20 -14.71
CA GLN A 53 -18.10 6.47 -16.07
C GLN A 53 -17.02 7.56 -16.18
N GLY A 54 -16.69 8.25 -15.08
CA GLY A 54 -15.66 9.30 -15.03
C GLY A 54 -14.33 8.88 -14.38
N LEU A 55 -14.20 7.63 -13.92
CA LEU A 55 -12.96 7.21 -13.26
C LEU A 55 -11.83 7.04 -14.28
N VAL A 56 -10.74 7.78 -14.06
CA VAL A 56 -9.51 7.65 -14.86
C VAL A 56 -8.97 6.23 -14.72
N LYS A 57 -8.37 5.71 -15.80
CA LYS A 57 -7.69 4.40 -15.80
C LYS A 57 -6.67 4.35 -14.66
N GLU A 58 -6.69 3.25 -13.90
CA GLU A 58 -5.72 3.02 -12.84
C GLU A 58 -4.28 2.97 -13.37
N GLY A 59 -3.38 3.63 -12.64
CA GLY A 59 -1.96 3.51 -12.89
C GLY A 59 -1.45 2.12 -12.53
N PRO A 60 -0.35 1.64 -13.15
CA PRO A 60 0.20 0.31 -12.87
C PRO A 60 0.47 0.05 -11.39
N GLY A 61 0.80 1.09 -10.63
CA GLY A 61 1.12 0.99 -9.21
C GLY A 61 -0.07 0.73 -8.28
N SER A 62 -1.32 0.92 -8.70
CA SER A 62 -2.53 0.63 -7.88
C SER A 62 -3.22 -0.68 -8.26
N LEU A 63 -2.68 -1.39 -9.25
CA LEU A 63 -3.24 -2.64 -9.76
C LEU A 63 -2.99 -3.85 -8.84
N TRP A 64 -2.20 -3.67 -7.79
CA TRP A 64 -1.90 -4.64 -6.73
C TRP A 64 -1.80 -3.89 -5.39
N PRO A 65 -2.11 -4.55 -4.25
CA PRO A 65 -2.16 -3.88 -2.96
C PRO A 65 -0.76 -3.62 -2.40
N LYS A 66 -0.51 -2.35 -2.08
CA LYS A 66 0.76 -1.89 -1.54
C LYS A 66 0.59 -0.69 -0.65
N SER A 67 1.59 -0.46 0.20
CA SER A 67 1.69 0.75 1.00
C SER A 67 3.07 1.37 0.83
N THR A 68 3.12 2.65 0.50
CA THR A 68 4.39 3.38 0.47
C THR A 68 4.78 3.74 1.90
N LEU A 69 5.97 3.33 2.31
CA LEU A 69 6.49 3.50 3.66
C LEU A 69 7.37 4.75 3.77
N GLY A 70 8.11 5.05 2.71
CA GLY A 70 9.04 6.16 2.69
C GLY A 70 9.63 6.39 1.31
N ALA A 71 10.19 7.58 1.14
CA ALA A 71 10.81 8.03 -0.09
C ALA A 71 12.22 8.56 0.18
N LEU A 72 13.05 8.57 -0.85
CA LEU A 72 14.34 9.24 -0.78
C LEU A 72 14.13 10.73 -0.50
N VAL A 73 15.00 11.31 0.32
CA VAL A 73 15.07 12.78 0.47
C VAL A 73 15.46 13.41 -0.87
N ASP A 74 15.10 14.68 -1.04
CA ASP A 74 15.37 15.39 -2.29
C ASP A 74 16.87 15.42 -2.63
N GLY A 75 17.19 15.31 -3.90
CA GLY A 75 18.57 15.27 -4.40
C GLY A 75 19.35 13.97 -4.11
N LYS A 76 18.81 12.99 -3.37
CA LYS A 76 19.46 11.68 -3.19
C LYS A 76 19.13 10.73 -4.34
N ARG A 77 20.07 9.84 -4.66
CA ARG A 77 19.90 8.71 -5.57
C ARG A 77 20.51 7.46 -4.94
N LEU A 78 19.94 6.30 -5.26
CA LEU A 78 20.57 5.03 -4.95
C LEU A 78 21.65 4.74 -5.99
N ASP A 79 22.84 4.37 -5.53
CA ASP A 79 23.77 3.61 -6.35
C ASP A 79 23.46 2.10 -6.22
N ARG A 80 24.26 1.27 -6.90
CA ARG A 80 24.09 -0.18 -6.90
C ARG A 80 24.31 -0.80 -5.52
N GLU A 81 25.25 -0.27 -4.76
CA GLU A 81 25.60 -0.80 -3.44
C GLU A 81 24.48 -0.48 -2.43
N ALA A 82 23.99 0.75 -2.42
CA ALA A 82 22.86 1.17 -1.60
C ALA A 82 21.59 0.38 -1.94
N LEU A 83 21.31 0.15 -3.22
CA LEU A 83 20.17 -0.69 -3.62
C LEU A 83 20.33 -2.14 -3.12
N LYS A 84 21.51 -2.72 -3.25
CA LYS A 84 21.78 -4.08 -2.76
C LYS A 84 21.57 -4.18 -1.25
N VAL A 85 22.08 -3.20 -0.49
CA VAL A 85 21.85 -3.12 0.97
C VAL A 85 20.35 -3.09 1.29
N LEU A 86 19.56 -2.29 0.56
CA LEU A 86 18.11 -2.25 0.75
C LEU A 86 17.42 -3.57 0.37
N GLN A 87 17.82 -4.22 -0.72
CA GLN A 87 17.28 -5.52 -1.12
C GLN A 87 17.56 -6.59 -0.04
N GLU A 88 18.74 -6.58 0.56
CA GLU A 88 19.09 -7.47 1.68
C GLU A 88 18.23 -7.19 2.93
N LEU A 89 17.97 -5.92 3.24
CA LEU A 89 17.05 -5.55 4.34
C LEU A 89 15.61 -5.95 4.03
N CYS A 90 15.16 -5.77 2.79
CA CYS A 90 13.83 -6.19 2.34
C CYS A 90 13.65 -7.70 2.48
N ALA A 91 14.66 -8.50 2.10
CA ALA A 91 14.64 -9.94 2.25
C ALA A 91 14.58 -10.37 3.73
N LYS A 92 15.36 -9.72 4.62
CA LYS A 92 15.29 -9.98 6.07
C LYS A 92 13.91 -9.66 6.64
N GLY A 93 13.34 -8.51 6.25
CA GLY A 93 12.00 -8.11 6.66
C GLY A 93 10.91 -9.05 6.14
N GLU A 94 11.05 -9.56 4.92
CA GLU A 94 10.15 -10.57 4.34
C GLU A 94 10.11 -11.84 5.18
N GLU A 95 11.26 -12.37 5.62
CA GLU A 95 11.29 -13.55 6.48
C GLU A 95 10.60 -13.30 7.84
N ARG A 96 10.74 -12.10 8.40
CA ARG A 96 10.00 -11.70 9.62
C ARG A 96 8.50 -11.65 9.36
N LEU A 97 8.05 -11.01 8.27
CA LEU A 97 6.63 -10.97 7.90
C LEU A 97 6.04 -12.37 7.71
N LYS A 98 6.74 -13.26 7.00
CA LYS A 98 6.33 -14.67 6.83
C LYS A 98 6.17 -15.39 8.16
N SER A 99 7.13 -15.21 9.08
CA SER A 99 7.08 -15.84 10.41
C SER A 99 5.89 -15.39 11.26
N MET A 100 5.38 -14.17 11.03
CA MET A 100 4.23 -13.62 11.77
C MET A 100 2.89 -14.13 11.23
N ALA A 101 2.84 -14.63 9.99
CA ALA A 101 1.64 -15.15 9.32
C ALA A 101 0.40 -14.26 9.51
N LEU A 102 0.58 -12.95 9.31
CA LEU A 102 -0.46 -11.96 9.60
C LEU A 102 -1.60 -12.02 8.58
N GLN A 103 -2.83 -12.07 9.09
CA GLN A 103 -4.05 -11.77 8.33
C GLN A 103 -4.66 -10.49 8.88
N LEU A 104 -4.69 -9.45 8.05
CA LEU A 104 -5.12 -8.12 8.46
C LEU A 104 -6.55 -7.88 8.00
N PRO A 105 -7.49 -7.59 8.92
CA PRO A 105 -8.88 -7.42 8.57
C PRO A 105 -9.13 -6.11 7.83
N VAL A 106 -9.95 -6.18 6.79
CA VAL A 106 -10.50 -5.06 6.05
C VAL A 106 -12.00 -5.02 6.31
N ASP A 107 -12.37 -4.25 7.34
CA ASP A 107 -13.77 -4.08 7.73
C ASP A 107 -14.35 -2.73 7.28
N VAL A 108 -13.48 -1.74 7.07
CA VAL A 108 -13.84 -0.37 6.75
C VAL A 108 -12.87 0.16 5.71
N LEU A 109 -13.40 0.83 4.69
CA LEU A 109 -12.63 1.64 3.77
C LEU A 109 -12.83 3.12 4.09
N SER A 110 -11.90 3.96 3.64
CA SER A 110 -11.96 5.40 3.81
C SER A 110 -11.99 6.08 2.45
N LEU A 111 -13.00 6.90 2.20
CA LEU A 111 -12.94 7.90 1.14
C LEU A 111 -12.22 9.12 1.68
N VAL A 112 -11.04 9.42 1.13
CA VAL A 112 -10.15 10.46 1.62
C VAL A 112 -10.01 11.57 0.57
N PHE A 113 -10.34 12.78 0.99
CA PHE A 113 -9.98 14.02 0.29
C PHE A 113 -8.70 14.54 0.92
N TYR A 114 -7.61 14.63 0.16
CA TYR A 114 -6.29 14.88 0.69
C TYR A 114 -5.63 16.10 0.06
N GLU A 115 -4.69 16.69 0.81
CA GLU A 115 -3.82 17.77 0.33
C GLU A 115 -2.53 17.22 -0.30
N ASN A 116 -2.02 16.08 0.17
CA ASN A 116 -0.76 15.50 -0.32
C ASN A 116 -0.85 13.97 -0.52
N ARG A 117 0.01 13.41 -1.38
CA ARG A 117 -0.07 12.00 -1.81
C ARG A 117 0.31 11.00 -0.71
N ALA A 118 1.01 11.43 0.33
CA ALA A 118 1.28 10.60 1.51
C ALA A 118 0.03 10.40 2.41
N LEU A 119 -1.04 11.18 2.19
CA LEU A 119 -2.24 11.24 3.03
C LEU A 119 -1.97 11.64 4.49
N GLU A 120 -0.84 12.29 4.76
CA GLU A 120 -0.52 12.87 6.07
C GLU A 120 -1.36 14.14 6.33
N ARG A 121 -1.77 14.82 5.24
CA ARG A 121 -2.64 16.00 5.30
C ARG A 121 -3.94 15.74 4.55
N ARG A 122 -5.05 15.72 5.28
CA ARG A 122 -6.38 15.33 4.79
C ARG A 122 -7.38 16.47 5.06
N PHE A 123 -8.17 16.82 4.06
CA PHE A 123 -9.28 17.77 4.22
C PHE A 123 -10.50 17.09 4.85
N GLN A 124 -10.80 15.87 4.39
CA GLN A 124 -11.95 15.11 4.84
C GLN A 124 -11.66 13.62 4.74
N THR A 125 -12.21 12.84 5.67
CA THR A 125 -12.22 11.38 5.60
C THR A 125 -13.61 10.89 5.95
N THR A 126 -14.18 10.05 5.09
CA THR A 126 -15.49 9.41 5.30
C THR A 126 -15.27 7.91 5.42
N SER A 127 -15.68 7.34 6.56
CA SER A 127 -15.64 5.89 6.78
C SER A 127 -16.77 5.18 6.04
N LEU A 128 -16.44 4.10 5.35
CA LEU A 128 -17.32 3.30 4.52
C LEU A 128 -17.23 1.84 5.00
N PRO A 129 -18.14 1.42 5.91
CA PRO A 129 -18.10 0.07 6.45
C PRO A 129 -18.44 -0.97 5.38
N LEU A 130 -17.71 -2.08 5.41
CA LEU A 130 -18.04 -3.31 4.71
C LEU A 130 -18.98 -4.12 5.61
N VAL A 131 -20.04 -4.71 5.06
CA VAL A 131 -21.08 -5.37 5.87
C VAL A 131 -21.08 -6.87 5.54
N PRO A 132 -20.98 -7.75 6.55
CA PRO A 132 -21.05 -9.19 6.33
C PRO A 132 -22.33 -9.60 5.60
N GLN A 133 -22.21 -10.46 4.60
CA GLN A 133 -23.35 -11.10 3.96
C GLN A 133 -23.60 -12.46 4.64
N GLY A 134 -24.83 -12.73 5.07
CA GLY A 134 -25.18 -14.01 5.72
C GLY A 134 -24.60 -14.17 7.13
N ALA A 135 -24.09 -15.36 7.47
CA ALA A 135 -23.73 -15.77 8.83
C ALA A 135 -22.45 -15.12 9.43
N GLY A 136 -22.02 -13.97 8.93
CA GLY A 136 -21.19 -13.03 9.71
C GLY A 136 -19.68 -13.25 9.74
N ALA A 137 -19.10 -14.14 8.91
CA ALA A 137 -17.65 -14.33 8.87
C ALA A 137 -16.96 -13.40 7.85
N ARG A 138 -15.69 -13.06 8.10
CA ARG A 138 -14.82 -12.41 7.10
C ARG A 138 -14.52 -13.39 5.96
N ASP A 139 -14.46 -12.88 4.74
CA ASP A 139 -13.93 -13.63 3.60
C ASP A 139 -12.41 -13.78 3.75
N VAL A 140 -11.97 -15.02 3.95
CA VAL A 140 -10.55 -15.41 4.05
C VAL A 140 -10.05 -16.10 2.79
N SER A 141 -10.80 -16.01 1.69
CA SER A 141 -10.39 -16.56 0.40
C SER A 141 -9.08 -15.91 -0.05
N ALA A 142 -8.17 -16.74 -0.57
CA ALA A 142 -6.94 -16.25 -1.15
C ALA A 142 -7.23 -15.31 -2.34
N PRO A 143 -6.33 -14.34 -2.64
CA PRO A 143 -6.39 -13.60 -3.90
C PRO A 143 -6.42 -14.56 -5.09
N ALA A 144 -7.12 -14.17 -6.15
CA ALA A 144 -7.12 -14.90 -7.42
C ALA A 144 -5.70 -15.02 -8.00
N GLU A 145 -5.47 -16.05 -8.84
CA GLU A 145 -4.14 -16.35 -9.39
C GLU A 145 -3.53 -15.13 -10.13
N GLU A 146 -4.34 -14.35 -10.82
CA GLU A 146 -3.89 -13.15 -11.53
C GLU A 146 -3.40 -12.05 -10.57
N GLN A 147 -4.01 -11.94 -9.38
CA GLN A 147 -3.58 -11.00 -8.34
C GLN A 147 -2.27 -11.45 -7.68
N LEU A 148 -2.15 -12.75 -7.41
CA LEU A 148 -0.92 -13.35 -6.89
C LEU A 148 0.23 -13.12 -7.87
N LYS A 149 0.03 -13.52 -9.14
CA LYS A 149 1.02 -13.38 -10.20
C LYS A 149 1.45 -11.93 -10.37
N ARG A 150 0.52 -10.97 -10.36
CA ARG A 150 0.86 -9.55 -10.51
C ARG A 150 1.72 -9.02 -9.35
N SER A 151 1.41 -9.43 -8.12
CA SER A 151 2.19 -9.05 -6.95
C SER A 151 3.60 -9.66 -7.00
N ASP A 152 3.71 -10.91 -7.45
CA ASP A 152 4.99 -11.62 -7.56
C ASP A 152 5.86 -11.14 -8.73
N ASP A 153 5.28 -10.94 -9.91
CA ASP A 153 5.99 -10.37 -11.07
C ASP A 153 6.61 -9.01 -10.71
N THR A 154 5.88 -8.17 -9.97
CA THR A 154 6.39 -6.86 -9.54
C THR A 154 7.59 -6.98 -8.61
N GLN A 155 7.57 -7.95 -7.68
CA GLN A 155 8.71 -8.22 -6.80
C GLN A 155 9.91 -8.72 -7.60
N LEU A 156 9.69 -9.70 -8.49
CA LEU A 156 10.75 -10.29 -9.30
C LEU A 156 11.44 -9.23 -10.18
N GLU A 157 10.67 -8.31 -10.77
CA GLU A 157 11.22 -7.18 -11.52
C GLU A 157 12.22 -6.38 -10.67
N THR A 158 11.92 -6.14 -9.38
CA THR A 158 12.78 -5.36 -8.49
C THR A 158 14.10 -6.04 -8.11
N LEU A 159 14.23 -7.35 -8.41
CA LEU A 159 15.40 -8.16 -8.14
C LEU A 159 16.29 -8.36 -9.36
N GLU A 160 15.85 -7.93 -10.55
CA GLU A 160 16.66 -7.99 -11.77
C GLU A 160 17.92 -7.12 -11.62
N GLU A 161 19.05 -7.60 -12.16
CA GLU A 161 20.32 -6.86 -12.08
C GLU A 161 20.20 -5.45 -12.67
N SER A 162 19.45 -5.29 -13.76
CA SER A 162 19.23 -4.02 -14.46
C SER A 162 18.29 -3.06 -13.71
N TYR A 163 17.58 -3.53 -12.66
CA TYR A 163 16.58 -2.72 -11.96
C TYR A 163 17.18 -1.50 -11.25
N TRP A 164 18.48 -1.50 -10.97
CA TRP A 164 19.16 -0.34 -10.38
C TRP A 164 18.95 0.94 -11.19
N GLU A 165 18.82 0.85 -12.52
CA GLU A 165 18.54 2.01 -13.37
C GLU A 165 17.16 2.61 -13.08
N LYS A 166 16.16 1.75 -12.78
CA LYS A 166 14.80 2.17 -12.43
C LYS A 166 14.75 2.71 -10.99
N ALA A 167 15.44 2.08 -10.06
CA ALA A 167 15.50 2.50 -8.67
C ALA A 167 16.29 3.81 -8.47
N SER A 168 17.34 4.06 -9.28
CA SER A 168 18.19 5.25 -9.17
C SER A 168 17.58 6.51 -9.80
N LYS A 169 16.58 6.36 -10.69
CA LYS A 169 15.96 7.47 -11.42
C LYS A 169 15.44 8.56 -10.49
N ASP A 170 15.55 9.80 -10.94
CA ASP A 170 14.87 10.93 -10.32
C ASP A 170 13.35 10.78 -10.45
N GLY A 171 12.64 11.27 -9.43
CA GLY A 171 11.20 11.12 -9.29
C GLY A 171 10.84 10.66 -7.89
N ASN A 172 9.58 10.82 -7.49
CA ASN A 172 9.02 10.27 -6.26
C ASN A 172 9.91 10.48 -5.00
N ARG A 173 10.61 11.62 -4.90
CA ARG A 173 11.31 12.03 -3.69
C ARG A 173 10.31 12.55 -2.67
N GLU A 174 10.76 12.85 -1.46
CA GLU A 174 9.92 13.46 -0.42
C GLU A 174 8.94 14.53 -0.95
N PRO A 175 9.37 15.53 -1.75
CA PRO A 175 8.45 16.57 -2.21
C PRO A 175 7.33 16.06 -3.10
N HIS A 176 7.52 14.95 -3.83
CA HIS A 176 6.44 14.35 -4.62
C HIS A 176 5.26 13.91 -3.74
N TYR A 177 5.57 13.40 -2.55
CA TYR A 177 4.58 12.86 -1.63
C TYR A 177 4.00 13.91 -0.69
N ARG A 178 4.83 14.84 -0.22
CA ARG A 178 4.46 15.82 0.80
C ARG A 178 4.03 17.19 0.26
N SER A 179 4.44 17.58 -0.95
CA SER A 179 3.98 18.85 -1.55
C SER A 179 2.47 18.83 -1.82
N PRO A 180 1.81 20.00 -1.85
CA PRO A 180 0.40 20.11 -2.21
C PRO A 180 0.11 19.48 -3.57
N HIS A 181 -0.77 18.48 -3.55
CA HIS A 181 -1.34 17.82 -4.70
C HIS A 181 -2.72 17.28 -4.30
N PRO A 182 -3.75 18.15 -4.30
CA PRO A 182 -5.05 17.76 -3.82
C PRO A 182 -5.67 16.66 -4.69
N GLY A 183 -6.42 15.76 -4.06
CA GLY A 183 -7.09 14.69 -4.77
C GLY A 183 -8.03 13.89 -3.87
N THR A 184 -8.66 12.88 -4.47
CA THR A 184 -9.60 11.98 -3.78
C THR A 184 -9.22 10.52 -4.03
N THR A 185 -9.23 9.69 -2.99
CA THR A 185 -8.89 8.27 -3.08
C THR A 185 -9.74 7.43 -2.13
N LEU A 186 -10.04 6.20 -2.54
CA LEU A 186 -10.59 5.15 -1.68
C LEU A 186 -9.43 4.28 -1.19
N VAL A 187 -9.28 4.17 0.12
CA VAL A 187 -8.16 3.47 0.74
C VAL A 187 -8.63 2.55 1.87
N TRP A 188 -7.78 1.58 2.21
CA TRP A 188 -7.82 0.92 3.51
C TRP A 188 -6.75 1.55 4.41
N ASP A 189 -7.19 2.34 5.40
CA ASP A 189 -6.34 3.07 6.36
C ASP A 189 -5.92 2.16 7.52
N TYR A 190 -5.00 1.23 7.27
CA TYR A 190 -4.58 0.29 8.30
C TYR A 190 -3.73 0.92 9.41
N GLY A 191 -3.02 2.02 9.13
CA GLY A 191 -2.14 2.69 10.11
C GLY A 191 -2.87 3.25 11.34
N LYS A 192 -4.20 3.32 11.31
CA LYS A 192 -5.04 3.83 12.42
C LYS A 192 -5.79 2.73 13.18
N LEU A 193 -5.58 1.47 12.81
CA LEU A 193 -6.36 0.36 13.36
C LEU A 193 -5.73 -0.17 14.64
N GLU A 194 -6.48 -0.10 15.73
CA GLU A 194 -6.14 -0.68 17.04
C GLU A 194 -6.48 -2.18 17.10
N ILE A 195 -5.93 -2.95 16.15
CA ILE A 195 -6.14 -4.40 16.02
C ILE A 195 -4.80 -5.10 16.23
N ASP A 196 -4.74 -6.13 17.08
CA ASP A 196 -3.49 -6.82 17.46
C ASP A 196 -2.60 -7.20 16.26
N ALA A 197 -3.19 -7.79 15.21
CA ALA A 197 -2.45 -8.16 14.01
C ALA A 197 -1.85 -6.94 13.27
N VAL A 198 -2.57 -5.82 13.23
CA VAL A 198 -2.07 -4.55 12.66
C VAL A 198 -0.99 -3.97 13.55
N GLN A 199 -1.18 -3.94 14.86
CA GLN A 199 -0.19 -3.43 15.81
C GLN A 199 1.12 -4.24 15.77
N LYS A 200 1.03 -5.55 15.54
CA LYS A 200 2.19 -6.40 15.24
C LYS A 200 2.90 -5.98 13.95
N LEU A 201 2.16 -5.73 12.86
CA LEU A 201 2.73 -5.20 11.61
C LEU A 201 3.42 -3.85 11.86
N LEU A 202 2.76 -2.90 12.53
CA LEU A 202 3.32 -1.56 12.77
C LEU A 202 4.64 -1.62 13.55
N LYS A 203 4.73 -2.49 14.56
CA LYS A 203 5.99 -2.75 15.28
C LYS A 203 7.10 -3.27 14.36
N GLU A 204 6.78 -4.21 13.48
CA GLU A 204 7.73 -4.73 12.49
C GLU A 204 8.15 -3.64 11.49
N LEU A 205 7.23 -2.76 11.06
CA LEU A 205 7.55 -1.61 10.21
C LEU A 205 8.52 -0.65 10.90
N GLN A 206 8.39 -0.43 12.21
CA GLN A 206 9.34 0.39 12.97
C GLN A 206 10.73 -0.24 13.04
N VAL A 207 10.82 -1.57 13.20
CA VAL A 207 12.09 -2.30 13.14
C VAL A 207 12.73 -2.12 11.76
N PHE A 208 12.00 -2.39 10.68
CA PHE A 208 12.48 -2.21 9.32
C PHE A 208 12.95 -0.78 9.05
N ARG A 209 12.17 0.22 9.48
CA ARG A 209 12.54 1.63 9.40
C ARG A 209 13.87 1.92 10.10
N GLN A 210 14.06 1.44 11.32
CA GLN A 210 15.31 1.66 12.07
C GLN A 210 16.51 1.02 11.37
N GLU A 211 16.35 -0.19 10.83
CA GLU A 211 17.39 -0.89 10.07
C GLU A 211 17.80 -0.08 8.83
N VAL A 212 16.83 0.41 8.05
CA VAL A 212 17.09 1.26 6.88
C VAL A 212 17.80 2.55 7.28
N MET A 213 17.29 3.27 8.28
CA MET A 213 17.86 4.55 8.72
C MET A 213 19.29 4.39 9.26
N LYS A 214 19.60 3.23 9.85
CA LYS A 214 20.95 2.89 10.30
C LYS A 214 21.88 2.54 9.13
N ALA A 215 21.38 1.77 8.15
CA ALA A 215 22.17 1.31 7.02
C ALA A 215 22.45 2.42 5.99
N LEU A 216 21.49 3.34 5.79
CA LEU A 216 21.59 4.45 4.85
C LEU A 216 21.21 5.79 5.53
N PRO A 217 22.07 6.33 6.42
CA PRO A 217 21.77 7.55 7.15
C PRO A 217 21.51 8.73 6.22
N GLY A 218 20.37 9.40 6.40
CA GLY A 218 19.99 10.58 5.63
C GLY A 218 19.55 10.31 4.18
N TYR A 219 19.31 9.05 3.80
CA TYR A 219 18.75 8.74 2.48
C TYR A 219 17.23 8.86 2.43
N TYR A 220 16.54 8.47 3.51
CA TYR A 220 15.10 8.30 3.52
C TYR A 220 14.38 9.22 4.49
N VAL A 221 13.18 9.60 4.10
CA VAL A 221 12.11 10.00 5.01
C VAL A 221 11.01 8.96 5.00
N PHE A 222 10.57 8.56 6.18
CA PHE A 222 9.41 7.69 6.35
C PHE A 222 8.17 8.53 6.58
N PHE A 223 7.04 8.03 6.10
CA PHE A 223 5.75 8.67 6.27
C PHE A 223 5.17 8.37 7.65
N ASP A 224 4.23 9.21 8.08
CA ASP A 224 3.52 9.04 9.35
C ASP A 224 2.82 7.68 9.38
N GLU A 225 2.98 6.97 10.51
CA GLU A 225 2.35 5.68 10.75
C GLU A 225 0.83 5.78 10.65
N GLY A 226 0.26 6.87 11.19
CA GLY A 226 -1.18 7.14 11.13
C GLY A 226 -1.70 7.43 9.71
N ALA A 227 -0.81 7.62 8.74
CA ALA A 227 -1.17 7.82 7.34
C ALA A 227 -0.97 6.57 6.48
N LEU A 228 -0.44 5.47 7.03
CA LEU A 228 -0.21 4.23 6.28
C LEU A 228 -1.54 3.63 5.79
N HIS A 229 -1.57 3.34 4.48
CA HIS A 229 -2.77 2.91 3.79
C HIS A 229 -2.44 2.01 2.59
N VAL A 230 -3.45 1.27 2.13
CA VAL A 230 -3.46 0.64 0.81
C VAL A 230 -4.50 1.36 -0.06
N THR A 231 -4.08 1.85 -1.23
CA THR A 231 -5.02 2.43 -2.18
C THR A 231 -5.85 1.34 -2.82
N ILE A 232 -7.17 1.42 -2.63
CA ILE A 232 -8.14 0.57 -3.32
C ILE A 232 -8.41 1.15 -4.71
N ARG A 233 -8.69 2.46 -4.79
CA ARG A 233 -8.98 3.14 -6.06
C ARG A 233 -8.76 4.65 -5.97
N GLY A 234 -8.04 5.23 -6.94
CA GLY A 234 -8.03 6.68 -7.15
C GLY A 234 -9.37 7.16 -7.72
N MET A 235 -9.94 8.20 -7.13
CA MET A 235 -11.29 8.70 -7.45
C MET A 235 -11.30 9.93 -8.35
N GLN A 236 -10.11 10.48 -8.65
CA GLN A 236 -9.87 11.67 -9.46
C GLN A 236 -8.56 11.50 -10.23
#